data_AF-A0A9D8KYQ4-F1
#
_entry.id   AF-A0A9D8KYQ4-F1
#
_cell.length_a   1.000
_cell.length_b   1.000
_cell.length_c   1.000
_cell.angle_alpha   90.00
_cell.angle_beta   90.00
_cell.angle_gamma   90.00
#
_symmetry.space_group_name_H-M   'P 1'
#
loop_
_entity.id
_entity.type
_entity.pdbx_description
1 polymer ?
#
loop_
_entity_poly.entity_id
_entity_poly.type
_entity_poly.pdbx_seq_one_letter_code
_entity_poly.pdbx_strand_id
1 'polypeptide(L)' 'LANGYHELNDAGEQRQRFQRDLAVRAARGDVQPPLDEPFLAALPDLPQCAGVAVGVDRLLMALAGTGRIADVLAFDFAHA' A
#
# COMPACT_ATOMS: atom_id res chain seq x y z
N LEU A 1 9.71 8.92 -3.31
CA LEU A 1 9.08 8.62 -4.63
C LEU A 1 8.51 7.20 -4.66
N ALA A 2 9.23 6.22 -4.10
CA ALA A 2 8.79 4.83 -4.05
C ALA A 2 8.94 4.25 -2.63
N ASN A 3 8.27 3.13 -2.37
CA ASN A 3 8.49 2.28 -1.21
C ASN A 3 8.63 0.84 -1.69
N GLY A 4 9.62 0.10 -1.18
CA GLY A 4 9.85 -1.29 -1.55
C GLY A 4 10.50 -2.08 -0.43
N TYR A 5 10.33 -3.39 -0.48
CA TYR A 5 10.75 -4.33 0.56
C TYR A 5 10.97 -5.73 -0.03
N HIS A 6 11.72 -6.55 0.72
CA HIS A 6 11.70 -7.99 0.50
C HIS A 6 10.37 -8.51 1.03
N GLU A 7 9.64 -9.28 0.22
CA GLU A 7 8.28 -9.67 0.53
C GLU A 7 8.25 -10.70 1.67
N LEU A 8 7.32 -10.51 2.61
CA LEU A 8 7.05 -11.48 3.66
C LEU A 8 6.12 -12.56 3.10
N ASN A 9 6.60 -13.80 3.02
CA ASN A 9 5.80 -14.96 2.58
C ASN A 9 5.33 -15.87 3.74
N ASP A 10 5.66 -15.52 4.99
CA ASP A 10 5.13 -16.21 6.17
C ASP A 10 3.70 -15.73 6.49
N ALA A 11 2.73 -16.60 6.22
CA ALA A 11 1.32 -16.33 6.48
C ALA A 11 0.98 -16.16 7.96
N GLY A 12 1.69 -16.86 8.86
CA GLY A 12 1.49 -16.77 10.30
C GLY A 12 1.95 -15.42 10.84
N GLU A 13 3.14 -14.98 10.42
CA GLU A 13 3.64 -13.64 10.77
C GLU A 13 2.76 -12.55 10.17
N GLN A 14 2.35 -12.67 8.90
CA GLN A 14 1.49 -11.68 8.26
C GLN A 14 0.13 -11.56 8.95
N ARG A 15 -0.46 -12.67 9.41
CA ARG A 15 -1.70 -12.65 10.22
C ARG A 15 -1.50 -11.88 11.53
N GLN A 16 -0.40 -12.10 12.24
CA GLN A 16 -0.10 -11.37 13.48
C GLN A 16 0.03 -9.87 13.23
N ARG A 17 0.65 -9.47 12.10
CA ARG A 17 0.74 -8.06 11.69
C ARG A 17 -0.64 -7.46 11.44
N PHE A 18 -1.51 -8.15 10.69
CA PHE A 18 -2.88 -7.70 10.49
C PHE A 18 -3.68 -7.55 11.80
N GLN A 19 -3.56 -8.52 12.72
CA GLN A 19 -4.22 -8.43 14.04
C GLN A 19 -3.74 -7.22 14.85
N ARG A 20 -2.44 -6.91 14.78
CA ARG A 20 -1.87 -5.71 15.42
C ARG A 20 -2.44 -4.43 14.81
N ASP A 21 -2.54 -4.36 13.48
CA ASP A 21 -3.11 -3.19 12.80
C ASP A 21 -4.60 -3.00 13.13
N LEU A 22 -5.36 -4.09 13.24
CA LEU A 22 -6.75 -4.06 13.68
C LEU A 22 -6.88 -3.56 15.12
N ALA A 23 -5.99 -3.97 16.03
CA ALA A 23 -5.98 -3.47 17.39
C ALA A 23 -5.69 -1.95 17.44
N VAL A 24 -4.74 -1.46 16.63
CA VAL A 24 -4.45 -0.02 16.52
C VAL A 24 -5.64 0.75 15.97
N ARG A 25 -6.31 0.23 14.94
CA ARG A 25 -7.54 0.82 14.38
C ARG A 25 -8.67 0.85 15.40
N ALA A 26 -8.89 -0.23 16.13
CA ALA A 26 -9.90 -0.31 17.18
C ALA A 26 -9.67 0.75 18.27
N ALA A 27 -8.42 0.95 18.69
CA ALA A 27 -8.06 1.98 19.65
C ALA A 27 -8.31 3.42 19.15
N ARG A 28 -8.33 3.63 17.83
CA ARG A 28 -8.64 4.92 17.19
C ARG A 28 -10.13 5.10 16.86
N GLY A 29 -10.95 4.06 17.03
CA GLY A 29 -12.34 4.06 16.57
C GLY A 29 -12.49 3.97 15.05
N ASP A 30 -11.43 3.52 14.35
CA ASP A 30 -11.44 3.38 12.89
C ASP A 30 -12.22 2.13 12.45
N VAL A 31 -12.64 2.10 11.19
CA VAL A 31 -13.22 0.91 10.55
C VAL A 31 -12.25 -0.26 10.64
N GLN A 32 -12.78 -1.41 11.02
CA GLN A 32 -12.07 -2.68 11.11
C GLN A 32 -12.41 -3.55 9.89
N PRO A 33 -11.57 -3.57 8.85
CA PRO A 33 -11.79 -4.47 7.72
C PRO A 33 -11.61 -5.94 8.15
N PRO A 34 -12.28 -6.89 7.49
CA PRO A 34 -12.02 -8.31 7.70
C PRO A 34 -10.59 -8.66 7.27
N LEU A 35 -10.05 -9.74 7.83
CA LEU A 35 -8.78 -10.30 7.36
C LEU A 35 -8.94 -10.84 5.93
N ASP A 36 -7.95 -10.60 5.08
CA ASP A 36 -7.88 -11.15 3.73
C ASP A 36 -7.38 -12.60 3.79
N GLU A 37 -8.31 -13.51 4.07
CA GLU A 37 -8.04 -14.95 4.13
C GLU A 37 -7.50 -15.52 2.81
N PRO A 38 -8.01 -15.13 1.62
CA PRO A 38 -7.42 -15.53 0.35
C PRO A 38 -5.95 -15.11 0.19
N PHE A 39 -5.60 -13.88 0.55
CA PHE A 39 -4.21 -13.41 0.50
C PHE A 39 -3.32 -14.23 1.46
N LEU A 40 -3.75 -14.42 2.70
CA LEU A 40 -2.99 -15.21 3.69
C LEU A 40 -2.79 -16.66 3.23
N ALA A 41 -3.79 -17.26 2.57
CA ALA A 41 -3.68 -18.61 2.02
C ALA A 41 -2.69 -18.71 0.86
N ALA A 42 -2.51 -17.63 0.07
CA ALA A 42 -1.62 -17.60 -1.08
C ALA A 42 -0.15 -17.30 -0.73
N LEU A 43 0.12 -16.69 0.43
CA LEU A 43 1.47 -16.28 0.83
C LEU A 43 2.53 -17.40 0.82
N PRO A 44 2.26 -18.62 1.30
CA PRO A 44 3.26 -19.69 1.27
C PRO A 44 3.68 -20.11 -0.14
N ASP A 45 2.83 -19.87 -1.14
CA ASP A 45 3.11 -20.17 -2.54
C ASP A 45 3.90 -19.03 -3.23
N LEU A 46 4.09 -17.89 -2.56
CA LEU A 46 4.87 -16.77 -3.07
C LEU A 46 6.37 -17.10 -3.01
N PRO A 47 7.06 -17.20 -4.16
CA PRO A 47 8.51 -17.39 -4.16
C PRO A 47 9.19 -16.17 -3.55
N GLN A 48 10.42 -16.34 -3.08
CA GLN A 48 11.23 -15.23 -2.59
C GLN A 48 11.32 -14.13 -3.65
N CYS A 49 10.79 -12.95 -3.32
CA CYS A 49 10.71 -11.83 -4.23
C CYS A 49 10.84 -10.50 -3.47
N ALA A 50 10.94 -9.40 -4.22
CA ALA A 50 10.91 -8.06 -3.67
C ALA A 50 9.95 -7.21 -4.50
N GLY A 51 9.15 -6.39 -3.82
CA GLY A 51 8.20 -5.48 -4.43
C GLY A 51 8.64 -4.03 -4.27
N VAL A 52 8.26 -3.18 -5.22
CA VAL A 52 8.39 -1.72 -5.11
C VAL A 52 7.16 -1.05 -5.72
N ALA A 53 6.55 -0.14 -4.98
CA ALA A 53 5.49 0.74 -5.45
C ALA A 53 6.05 2.14 -5.68
N VAL A 54 5.89 2.68 -6.89
CA VAL A 54 6.33 4.02 -7.28
C VAL A 54 5.11 4.92 -7.47
N GLY A 55 5.10 6.09 -6.84
CA GLY A 55 4.08 7.11 -7.12
C GLY A 55 4.38 7.82 -8.43
N VAL A 56 3.74 7.38 -9.53
CA VAL A 56 3.98 7.91 -10.88
C VAL A 56 3.67 9.40 -10.95
N ASP A 57 2.55 9.87 -10.38
CA ASP A 57 2.22 11.30 -10.39
C ASP A 57 3.28 12.12 -9.67
N ARG A 58 3.77 11.64 -8.52
CA ARG A 58 4.86 12.32 -7.78
C ARG A 58 6.19 12.29 -8.53
N LEU A 59 6.45 11.24 -9.33
CA LEU A 59 7.60 11.20 -10.22
C LEU A 59 7.47 12.25 -11.32
N LEU A 60 6.31 12.35 -11.96
CA LEU A 60 6.04 13.39 -12.97
C LEU A 60 6.13 14.80 -12.37
N MET A 61 5.61 15.00 -11.17
CA MET A 61 5.73 16.27 -10.44
C MET A 61 7.20 16.67 -10.24
N ALA A 62 8.04 15.71 -9.83
CA ALA A 62 9.48 15.95 -9.66
C ALA A 62 10.18 16.26 -11.00
N LEU A 63 9.84 15.54 -12.08
CA LEU A 63 10.38 15.78 -13.42
C LEU A 63 9.95 17.14 -13.99
N ALA A 64 8.72 17.57 -13.71
CA ALA A 64 8.18 18.87 -14.13
C ALA A 64 8.54 20.02 -13.17
N GLY A 65 9.18 19.74 -12.03
CA GLY A 65 9.55 20.75 -11.02
C GLY A 65 8.37 21.40 -10.31
N THR A 66 7.21 20.73 -10.23
CA THR A 66 5.99 21.27 -9.59
C THR A 66 5.71 20.61 -8.25
N GLY A 67 5.15 21.40 -7.33
CA GLY A 67 4.62 20.93 -6.05
C GLY A 67 3.13 20.55 -6.10
N ARG A 68 2.44 20.73 -7.23
CA ARG A 68 0.99 20.50 -7.35
C ARG A 68 0.69 19.25 -8.18
N ILE A 69 -0.08 18.33 -7.62
CA ILE A 69 -0.47 17.09 -8.32
C ILE A 69 -1.39 17.37 -9.51
N ALA A 70 -2.22 18.43 -9.46
CA ALA A 70 -3.12 18.80 -10.54
C ALA A 70 -2.38 19.14 -11.86
N ASP A 71 -1.12 19.57 -11.78
CA ASP A 71 -0.33 19.94 -12.97
C ASP A 71 0.08 18.72 -13.82
N VAL A 72 -0.03 17.51 -13.28
CA VAL A 72 0.36 16.25 -13.94
C VAL A 72 -0.80 15.30 -14.16
N LEU A 73 -2.02 15.69 -13.80
CA LEU A 73 -3.24 14.94 -14.09
C LEU A 73 -3.90 15.49 -15.36
N ALA A 74 -4.49 14.61 -16.17
CA ALA A 74 -5.26 15.05 -17.34
C ALA A 74 -6.52 15.84 -16.95
N PHE A 75 -7.18 15.40 -15.87
CA PHE A 75 -8.30 16.08 -15.21
C PHE A 75 -8.05 15.98 -13.71
N ASP A 76 -8.07 17.11 -13.01
CA ASP A 76 -7.92 17.12 -11.56
C ASP A 76 -9.23 16.73 -10.85
N PHE A 77 -9.21 16.60 -9.53
CA PHE A 77 -10.40 16.19 -8.76
C PHE A 77 -11.60 17.16 -8.87
N ALA A 78 -11.39 18.42 -9.25
CA ALA A 78 -12.47 19.39 -9.43
C ALA A 78 -13.11 19.29 -10.83
N HIS A 79 -12.43 18.68 -11.79
CA HIS A 79 -12.84 18.55 -13.18
C HIS A 79 -12.98 17.09 -13.64
N ALA A 80 -12.95 16.13 -12.70
CA ALA A 80 -13.08 14.69 -12.94
C ALA A 80 -14.51 14.26 -13.26
#